data_AF-A0A7M2SH41-F1
#
_entry.id   AF-A0A7M2SH41-F1
#
_cell.length_a   1.000
_cell.length_b   1.000
_cell.length_c   1.000
_cell.angle_alpha   90.00
_cell.angle_beta   90.00
_cell.angle_gamma   90.00
#
_symmetry.space_group_name_H-M   'P 1'
#
loop_
_entity.id
_entity.type
_entity.pdbx_description
1 polymer ?
#
loop_
_entity_poly.entity_id
_entity_poly.type
_entity_poly.pdbx_seq_one_letter_code
_entity_poly.pdbx_strand_id
1 'polypeptide(L)'
;MSGRLLRLACTAAAATLLAPAPATAAPTAPAVPVPLKPQSRSTAELLTDLQRLYRQAEQATETYNATEEKLKKQRTEVTRLDTALTRARLSLHDSRGAAGRLARQQYQNSTDISPYVRLLLAQDPQHALDQGHVIGRLARERAATVGRLTGTERKAAELARKARKALDTQLALAERQKKNRDAVHQRLKGVEELLASLTAEQLTALAELEKKDTAKAQRAFLASGALAHDDHKPSRESARAIRYAKRQLGKPYKWGAEGPKSYDCSGLTSKAWAHAGTRIPRTSQEQWAKLKRVPLTELRPGDLVVYFPDATHVALYLGKGKVVQAPRTGEKIKISPIASNPVLGAVRPEVRPRKPQRDTPRSSRAHKRSSRSQQDR
;
A
#
# COMPACT_ATOMS: atom_id res chain seq x y z
N MET A 1 -31.28 33.32 -13.18
CA MET A 1 -32.04 34.59 -13.13
C MET A 1 -31.16 35.69 -12.54
N SER A 2 -31.18 36.87 -13.17
CA SER A 2 -30.72 38.22 -12.74
C SER A 2 -29.31 38.35 -12.15
N GLY A 3 -28.38 39.20 -12.58
CA GLY A 3 -28.35 40.46 -13.35
C GLY A 3 -27.09 41.19 -12.82
N ARG A 4 -26.11 41.59 -13.64
CA ARG A 4 -25.86 42.99 -14.11
C ARG A 4 -26.12 44.06 -13.04
N LEU A 5 -25.37 45.14 -12.81
CA LEU A 5 -24.16 45.81 -13.37
C LEU A 5 -24.10 47.20 -12.65
N LEU A 6 -23.00 47.97 -12.84
CA LEU A 6 -22.90 49.45 -12.76
C LEU A 6 -22.93 50.09 -11.34
N ARG A 7 -22.29 51.21 -10.96
CA ARG A 7 -21.59 52.39 -11.55
C ARG A 7 -20.71 53.01 -10.41
N LEU A 8 -19.50 53.57 -10.62
CA LEU A 8 -19.10 54.89 -11.18
C LEU A 8 -19.25 56.09 -10.19
N ALA A 9 -18.12 56.72 -9.83
CA ALA A 9 -17.92 58.11 -9.31
C ALA A 9 -16.40 58.31 -9.03
N CYS A 10 -15.72 59.45 -9.13
CA CYS A 10 -15.96 60.80 -9.65
C CYS A 10 -14.60 61.49 -9.91
N THR A 11 -14.62 62.37 -10.92
CA THR A 11 -13.76 63.51 -11.30
C THR A 11 -12.81 64.16 -10.28
N ALA A 12 -11.64 64.61 -10.74
CA ALA A 12 -11.21 66.01 -10.64
C ALA A 12 -10.02 66.32 -11.58
N ALA A 13 -10.19 67.33 -12.41
CA ALA A 13 -9.20 67.87 -13.33
C ALA A 13 -8.57 69.14 -12.74
N ALA A 14 -7.30 69.39 -13.04
CA ALA A 14 -6.68 70.71 -12.92
C ALA A 14 -5.76 70.93 -14.12
N ALA A 15 -6.12 71.91 -14.95
CA ALA A 15 -5.35 72.40 -16.07
C ALA A 15 -4.52 73.61 -15.62
N THR A 16 -3.24 73.65 -15.99
CA THR A 16 -2.37 74.83 -15.83
C THR A 16 -1.74 75.21 -17.17
N LEU A 17 -1.67 76.52 -17.37
CA LEU A 17 -1.47 77.26 -18.62
C LEU A 17 -0.06 77.17 -19.21
N LEU A 18 -0.01 77.31 -20.55
CA LEU A 18 1.17 77.45 -21.41
C LEU A 18 1.91 78.78 -21.21
N ALA A 19 3.24 78.75 -21.39
CA ALA A 19 4.06 79.87 -21.89
C ALA A 19 5.02 79.34 -22.97
N PRO A 20 5.25 80.03 -24.11
CA PRO A 20 6.18 79.59 -25.14
C PRO A 20 7.56 80.26 -25.00
N ALA A 21 8.62 79.50 -25.21
CA ALA A 21 10.00 79.99 -25.36
C ALA A 21 10.68 79.26 -26.55
N PRO A 22 11.67 79.87 -27.22
CA PRO A 22 11.98 79.61 -28.63
C PRO A 22 12.92 78.41 -28.86
N ALA A 23 12.93 77.97 -30.11
CA ALA A 23 13.70 76.85 -30.63
C ALA A 23 15.22 77.07 -30.58
N THR A 24 15.93 76.09 -30.02
CA THR A 24 17.35 75.83 -30.23
C THR A 24 17.54 74.36 -30.62
N ALA A 25 18.28 74.13 -31.70
CA ALA A 25 18.61 72.80 -32.21
C ALA A 25 19.90 72.26 -31.59
N ALA A 26 19.89 71.01 -31.11
CA ALA A 26 21.03 70.07 -30.94
C ALA A 26 20.57 68.80 -30.16
N PRO A 27 21.34 67.70 -30.07
CA PRO A 27 21.93 66.85 -31.11
C PRO A 27 21.35 65.41 -31.05
N THR A 28 21.76 64.55 -31.98
CA THR A 28 21.38 63.13 -32.11
C THR A 28 21.58 62.34 -30.81
N ALA A 29 20.51 61.77 -30.26
CA ALA A 29 20.55 60.91 -29.07
C ALA A 29 21.17 59.54 -29.41
N PRO A 30 22.02 58.97 -28.53
CA PRO A 30 22.60 57.65 -28.72
C PRO A 30 21.54 56.55 -28.57
N ALA A 31 21.73 55.47 -29.33
CA ALA A 31 20.87 54.30 -29.35
C ALA A 31 20.61 53.74 -27.94
N VAL A 32 19.34 53.73 -27.54
CA VAL A 32 18.87 53.04 -26.34
C VAL A 32 19.17 51.54 -26.51
N PRO A 33 19.82 50.86 -25.55
CA PRO A 33 20.01 49.43 -25.62
C PRO A 33 18.64 48.75 -25.59
N VAL A 34 18.34 47.97 -26.63
CA VAL A 34 17.16 47.10 -26.66
C VAL A 34 17.19 46.24 -25.38
N PRO A 35 16.14 46.25 -24.55
CA PRO A 35 16.09 45.38 -23.39
C PRO A 35 16.12 43.93 -23.87
N LEU A 36 17.11 43.18 -23.40
CA LEU A 36 17.19 41.73 -23.56
C LEU A 36 15.82 41.14 -23.17
N LYS A 37 15.14 40.55 -24.16
CA LYS A 37 13.91 39.77 -23.92
C LYS A 37 14.21 38.77 -22.80
N PRO A 38 13.35 38.62 -21.78
CA PRO A 38 13.51 37.54 -20.81
C PRO A 38 13.59 36.24 -21.62
N GLN A 39 14.66 35.47 -21.44
CA GLN A 39 14.89 34.22 -22.15
C GLN A 39 13.63 33.35 -22.03
N SER A 40 12.84 33.30 -23.10
CA SER A 40 11.65 32.48 -23.16
C SER A 40 12.12 31.03 -23.14
N ARG A 41 11.92 30.33 -22.02
CA ARG A 41 12.24 28.90 -21.90
C ARG A 41 11.65 28.16 -23.10
N SER A 42 12.45 27.29 -23.71
CA SER A 42 11.99 26.49 -24.84
C SER A 42 10.93 25.49 -24.38
N THR A 43 10.06 25.06 -25.31
CA THR A 43 9.05 24.03 -25.04
C THR A 43 9.67 22.71 -24.60
N ALA A 44 10.87 22.38 -25.10
CA ALA A 44 11.62 21.18 -24.71
C ALA A 44 12.12 21.24 -23.27
N GLU A 45 12.64 22.39 -22.81
CA GLU A 45 13.06 22.59 -21.42
C GLU A 45 11.85 22.51 -20.48
N LEU A 46 10.74 23.17 -20.84
CA LEU A 46 9.50 23.13 -20.06
C LEU A 46 8.93 21.70 -19.95
N LEU A 47 8.96 20.91 -21.02
CA LEU A 47 8.53 19.51 -20.98
C LEU A 47 9.45 18.67 -20.07
N THR A 48 10.76 18.88 -20.16
CA THR A 48 11.75 18.19 -19.32
C THR A 48 11.54 18.49 -17.84
N ASP A 49 11.28 19.76 -17.51
CA ASP A 49 10.97 20.21 -16.16
C ASP A 49 9.67 19.59 -15.64
N LEU A 50 8.62 19.61 -16.46
CA LEU A 50 7.33 19.02 -16.12
C LEU A 50 7.45 17.51 -15.85
N GLN A 51 8.12 16.77 -16.74
CA GLN A 51 8.38 15.34 -16.57
C GLN A 51 9.19 15.05 -15.30
N ARG A 52 10.18 15.89 -14.99
CA ARG A 52 10.98 15.79 -13.76
C ARG A 52 10.12 16.00 -12.52
N LEU A 53 9.27 17.02 -12.48
CA LEU A 53 8.39 17.30 -11.34
C LEU A 53 7.38 16.17 -11.12
N TYR A 54 6.75 15.67 -12.18
CA TYR A 54 5.86 14.52 -12.08
C TYR A 54 6.57 13.26 -11.59
N ARG A 55 7.80 12.98 -12.06
CA ARG A 55 8.59 11.84 -11.57
C ARG A 55 8.90 11.96 -10.07
N GLN A 56 9.23 13.16 -9.59
CA GLN A 56 9.46 13.41 -8.17
C GLN A 56 8.17 13.24 -7.34
N ALA A 57 7.02 13.68 -7.87
CA ALA A 57 5.73 13.48 -7.23
C ALA A 57 5.35 12.00 -7.15
N GLU A 58 5.60 11.22 -8.20
CA GLU A 58 5.37 9.77 -8.21
C GLU A 58 6.28 9.04 -7.22
N GLN A 59 7.57 9.41 -7.15
CA GLN A 59 8.50 8.87 -6.15
C GLN A 59 8.04 9.13 -4.70
N ALA A 60 7.58 10.34 -4.43
CA ALA A 60 7.02 10.69 -3.13
C ALA A 60 5.74 9.89 -2.84
N THR A 61 4.88 9.69 -3.85
CA THR A 61 3.64 8.91 -3.76
C THR A 61 3.92 7.46 -3.42
N GLU A 62 4.87 6.83 -4.10
CA GLU A 62 5.21 5.44 -3.81
C GLU A 62 5.88 5.28 -2.43
N THR A 63 6.65 6.28 -1.97
CA THR A 63 7.18 6.31 -0.60
C THR A 63 6.06 6.42 0.46
N TYR A 64 5.05 7.24 0.17
CA TYR A 64 3.83 7.35 0.98
C TYR A 64 3.10 6.00 1.02
N ASN A 65 2.80 5.41 -0.14
CA ASN A 65 2.10 4.14 -0.28
C ASN A 65 2.84 3.00 0.46
N ALA A 66 4.16 2.93 0.34
CA ALA A 66 4.98 1.94 1.04
C ALA A 66 4.88 2.10 2.57
N THR A 67 4.79 3.33 3.06
CA THR A 67 4.65 3.61 4.49
C THR A 67 3.24 3.30 4.98
N GLU A 68 2.22 3.60 4.18
CA GLU A 68 0.83 3.23 4.46
C GLU A 68 0.68 1.71 4.61
N GLU A 69 1.26 0.92 3.70
CA GLU A 69 1.23 -0.54 3.78
C GLU A 69 1.95 -1.09 5.02
N LYS A 70 3.09 -0.51 5.40
CA LYS A 70 3.78 -0.85 6.66
C LYS A 70 2.89 -0.52 7.87
N LEU A 71 2.26 0.65 7.88
CA LEU A 71 1.38 1.08 8.96
C LEU A 71 0.15 0.17 9.10
N LYS A 72 -0.45 -0.26 7.98
CA LYS A 72 -1.57 -1.20 7.96
C LYS A 72 -1.20 -2.55 8.56
N LYS A 73 -0.04 -3.11 8.19
CA LYS A 73 0.49 -4.34 8.78
C LYS A 73 0.75 -4.16 10.27
N GLN A 74 1.35 -3.04 10.66
CA GLN A 74 1.65 -2.74 12.05
C GLN A 74 0.39 -2.61 12.93
N ARG A 75 -0.67 -1.96 12.44
CA ARG A 75 -1.98 -1.88 13.12
C ARG A 75 -2.58 -3.26 13.40
N THR A 76 -2.44 -4.17 12.44
CA THR A 76 -2.89 -5.57 12.60
C THR A 76 -2.09 -6.28 13.69
N GLU A 77 -0.77 -6.07 13.72
CA GLU A 77 0.11 -6.65 14.74
C GLU A 77 -0.16 -6.09 16.15
N VAL A 78 -0.38 -4.77 16.27
CA VAL A 78 -0.77 -4.14 17.53
C VAL A 78 -2.07 -4.74 18.05
N THR A 79 -3.10 -4.87 17.21
CA THR A 79 -4.39 -5.49 17.58
C THR A 79 -4.20 -6.93 18.05
N ARG A 80 -3.35 -7.71 17.36
CA ARG A 80 -3.05 -9.10 17.71
C ARG A 80 -2.34 -9.21 19.06
N LEU A 81 -1.34 -8.35 19.31
CA LEU A 81 -0.58 -8.32 20.55
C LEU A 81 -1.42 -7.83 21.73
N ASP A 82 -2.27 -6.84 21.52
CA ASP A 82 -3.20 -6.33 22.55
C ASP A 82 -4.19 -7.43 22.99
N THR A 83 -4.78 -8.14 22.02
CA THR A 83 -5.67 -9.29 22.31
C THR A 83 -4.93 -10.39 23.09
N ALA A 84 -3.68 -10.69 22.71
CA ALA A 84 -2.87 -11.67 23.41
C ALA A 84 -2.49 -11.22 24.84
N LEU A 85 -2.16 -9.95 25.02
CA LEU A 85 -1.82 -9.36 26.31
C LEU A 85 -3.02 -9.36 27.26
N THR A 86 -4.21 -9.02 26.77
CA THR A 86 -5.46 -9.05 27.55
C THR A 86 -5.73 -10.46 28.06
N ARG A 87 -5.63 -11.49 27.22
CA ARG A 87 -5.75 -12.90 27.65
C ARG A 87 -4.69 -13.30 28.68
N ALA A 88 -3.44 -12.87 28.48
CA ALA A 88 -2.36 -13.17 29.44
C ALA A 88 -2.57 -12.48 30.79
N ARG A 89 -3.10 -11.25 30.81
CA ARG A 89 -3.45 -10.53 32.03
C ARG A 89 -4.58 -11.20 32.80
N LEU A 90 -5.60 -11.70 32.12
CA LEU A 90 -6.67 -12.49 32.75
C LEU A 90 -6.12 -13.79 33.37
N SER A 91 -5.31 -14.55 32.62
CA SER A 91 -4.68 -15.77 33.14
C SER A 91 -3.75 -15.51 34.34
N LEU A 92 -3.04 -14.37 34.32
CA LEU A 92 -2.24 -13.93 35.44
C LEU A 92 -3.10 -13.59 36.67
N HIS A 93 -4.21 -12.87 36.47
CA HIS A 93 -5.17 -12.57 37.53
C HIS A 93 -5.68 -13.85 38.20
N ASP A 94 -6.08 -14.85 37.40
CA ASP A 94 -6.55 -16.14 37.92
C ASP A 94 -5.46 -16.90 38.68
N SER A 95 -4.23 -16.89 38.16
CA SER A 95 -3.07 -17.53 38.80
C SER A 95 -2.69 -16.85 40.11
N ARG A 96 -2.79 -15.52 40.18
CA ARG A 96 -2.63 -14.75 41.44
C ARG A 96 -3.72 -15.08 42.44
N GLY A 97 -4.97 -15.23 41.98
CA GLY A 97 -6.08 -15.69 42.82
C GLY A 97 -5.83 -17.08 43.41
N ALA A 98 -5.33 -18.03 42.61
CA ALA A 98 -4.98 -19.37 43.06
C ALA A 98 -3.82 -19.38 44.07
N ALA A 99 -2.74 -18.64 43.78
CA ALA A 99 -1.62 -18.50 44.69
C ALA A 99 -2.03 -17.82 46.02
N GLY A 100 -2.91 -16.81 45.96
CA GLY A 100 -3.44 -16.16 47.16
C GLY A 100 -4.29 -17.10 48.03
N ARG A 101 -5.07 -18.00 47.44
CA ARG A 101 -5.78 -19.06 48.19
C ARG A 101 -4.80 -20.02 48.86
N LEU A 102 -3.76 -20.45 48.14
CA LEU A 102 -2.72 -21.31 48.70
C LEU A 102 -2.00 -20.63 49.87
N ALA A 103 -1.65 -19.35 49.73
CA ALA A 103 -1.00 -18.57 50.79
C ALA A 103 -1.89 -18.47 52.05
N ARG A 104 -3.19 -18.21 51.88
CA ARG A 104 -4.14 -18.18 53.00
C ARG A 104 -4.28 -19.54 53.70
N GLN A 105 -4.40 -20.63 52.94
CA GLN A 105 -4.46 -21.98 53.51
C GLN A 105 -3.22 -22.30 54.35
N GLN A 106 -2.03 -21.95 53.85
CA GLN A 106 -0.78 -22.19 54.58
C GLN A 106 -0.68 -21.32 55.85
N TYR A 107 -1.17 -20.07 55.81
CA TYR A 107 -1.16 -19.18 56.97
C TYR A 107 -2.19 -19.58 58.04
N GLN A 108 -3.40 -19.96 57.62
CA GLN A 108 -4.51 -20.30 58.52
C GLN A 108 -4.39 -21.69 59.15
N ASN A 109 -3.78 -22.68 58.46
CA ASN A 109 -3.54 -24.02 59.00
C ASN A 109 -2.31 -24.10 59.94
N SER A 110 -1.79 -22.97 60.44
CA SER A 110 -0.62 -22.94 61.34
C SER A 110 -0.91 -23.38 62.78
N THR A 111 -2.18 -23.63 63.12
CA THR A 111 -2.64 -24.08 64.44
C THR A 111 -2.75 -25.61 64.58
N ASP A 112 -2.46 -26.37 63.54
CA ASP A 112 -2.63 -27.83 63.50
C ASP A 112 -1.26 -28.55 63.42
N ILE A 113 -1.12 -29.74 64.03
CA ILE A 113 0.15 -30.52 64.00
C ILE A 113 0.54 -30.77 62.53
N SER A 114 1.76 -30.38 62.15
CA SER A 114 2.29 -30.48 60.78
C SER A 114 2.03 -31.86 60.16
N PRO A 115 1.60 -31.96 58.89
CA PRO A 115 1.40 -33.23 58.19
C PRO A 115 2.63 -34.15 58.23
N TYR A 116 3.83 -33.55 58.26
CA TYR A 116 5.09 -34.29 58.37
C TYR A 116 5.30 -34.86 59.78
N VAL A 117 4.83 -34.18 60.81
CA VAL A 117 4.84 -34.68 62.20
C VAL A 117 3.79 -35.79 62.35
N ARG A 118 2.61 -35.67 61.73
CA ARG A 118 1.61 -36.75 61.71
C ARG A 118 2.12 -38.01 61.00
N LEU A 119 2.89 -37.85 59.94
CA LEU A 119 3.57 -38.96 59.25
C LEU A 119 4.61 -39.65 60.15
N LEU A 120 5.41 -38.87 60.91
CA LEU A 120 6.40 -39.42 61.84
C LEU A 120 5.76 -40.13 63.06
N LEU A 121 4.52 -39.78 63.40
CA LEU A 121 3.76 -40.36 64.51
C LEU A 121 2.78 -41.46 64.07
N ALA A 122 2.81 -41.86 62.79
CA ALA A 122 1.93 -42.91 62.27
C ALA A 122 2.29 -44.28 62.87
N GLN A 123 1.32 -44.95 63.48
CA GLN A 123 1.51 -46.23 64.18
C GLN A 123 1.60 -47.44 63.23
N ASP A 124 1.21 -47.28 61.95
CA ASP A 124 1.14 -48.35 60.94
C ASP A 124 1.90 -47.97 59.66
N PRO A 125 2.82 -48.83 59.15
CA PRO A 125 3.53 -48.63 57.89
C PRO A 125 2.64 -48.37 56.68
N GLN A 126 1.46 -49.02 56.56
CA GLN A 126 0.56 -48.78 55.42
C GLN A 126 -0.06 -47.38 55.50
N HIS A 127 -0.49 -46.97 56.70
CA HIS A 127 -1.01 -45.62 56.93
C HIS A 127 0.03 -44.52 56.64
N ALA A 128 1.30 -44.76 56.95
CA ALA A 128 2.39 -43.83 56.62
C ALA A 128 2.60 -43.68 55.10
N LEU A 129 2.54 -44.77 54.33
CA LEU A 129 2.68 -44.73 52.88
C LEU A 129 1.53 -43.94 52.21
N ASP A 130 0.30 -44.16 52.65
CA ASP A 130 -0.88 -43.45 52.13
C ASP A 130 -0.82 -41.95 52.44
N GLN A 131 -0.45 -41.58 53.67
CA GLN A 131 -0.25 -40.18 54.03
C GLN A 131 0.90 -39.53 53.23
N GLY A 132 1.99 -40.28 52.98
CA GLY A 132 3.09 -39.85 52.13
C GLY A 132 2.64 -39.53 50.69
N HIS A 133 1.77 -40.35 50.10
CA HIS A 133 1.21 -40.10 48.77
C HIS A 133 0.36 -38.83 48.71
N VAL A 134 -0.47 -38.58 49.74
CA VAL A 134 -1.29 -37.37 49.84
C VAL A 134 -0.42 -36.12 49.95
N ILE A 135 0.60 -36.14 50.84
CA ILE A 135 1.56 -35.04 50.99
C ILE A 135 2.31 -34.78 49.68
N GLY A 136 2.76 -35.84 49.00
CA GLY A 136 3.46 -35.73 47.72
C GLY A 136 2.58 -35.13 46.60
N ARG A 137 1.29 -35.51 46.53
CA ARG A 137 0.35 -34.91 45.57
C ARG A 137 0.11 -33.43 45.87
N LEU A 138 -0.11 -33.08 47.14
CA LEU A 138 -0.29 -31.70 47.57
C LEU A 138 0.95 -30.83 47.27
N ALA A 139 2.15 -31.33 47.57
CA ALA A 139 3.40 -30.63 47.27
C ALA A 139 3.55 -30.36 45.76
N ARG A 140 3.22 -31.33 44.90
CA ARG A 140 3.22 -31.16 43.44
C ARG A 140 2.19 -30.12 42.98
N GLU A 141 1.00 -30.10 43.55
CA GLU A 141 -0.03 -29.11 43.22
C GLU A 141 0.37 -27.69 43.63
N ARG A 142 1.00 -27.54 44.80
CA ARG A 142 1.57 -26.27 45.27
C ARG A 142 2.68 -25.78 44.34
N ALA A 143 3.63 -26.64 44.00
CA ALA A 143 4.70 -26.34 43.06
C ALA A 143 4.13 -25.96 41.68
N ALA A 144 3.13 -26.68 41.18
CA ALA A 144 2.46 -26.36 39.93
C ALA A 144 1.75 -25.01 39.97
N THR A 145 1.13 -24.63 41.09
CA THR A 145 0.46 -23.33 41.27
C THR A 145 1.45 -22.18 41.21
N VAL A 146 2.58 -22.29 41.93
CA VAL A 146 3.66 -21.29 41.90
C VAL A 146 4.31 -21.23 40.50
N GLY A 147 4.54 -22.39 39.87
CA GLY A 147 5.04 -22.48 38.50
C GLY A 147 4.12 -21.80 37.48
N ARG A 148 2.79 -21.97 37.62
CA ARG A 148 1.78 -21.32 36.77
C ARG A 148 1.77 -19.80 36.96
N LEU A 149 1.84 -19.33 38.21
CA LEU A 149 1.93 -17.90 38.50
C LEU A 149 3.17 -17.28 37.86
N THR A 150 4.36 -17.82 38.16
CA THR A 150 5.62 -17.30 37.61
C THR A 150 5.66 -17.37 36.08
N GLY A 151 5.12 -18.43 35.48
CA GLY A 151 4.99 -18.56 34.03
C GLY A 151 4.05 -17.53 33.40
N THR A 152 2.88 -17.31 33.99
CA THR A 152 1.90 -16.31 33.51
C THR A 152 2.40 -14.88 33.72
N GLU A 153 3.13 -14.59 34.80
CA GLU A 153 3.80 -13.30 35.02
C GLU A 153 4.84 -13.01 33.94
N ARG A 154 5.75 -13.97 33.68
CA ARG A 154 6.75 -13.84 32.61
C ARG A 154 6.08 -13.61 31.26
N LYS A 155 5.01 -14.35 30.95
CA LYS A 155 4.31 -14.25 29.68
C LYS A 155 3.60 -12.90 29.52
N ALA A 156 2.91 -12.43 30.54
CA ALA A 156 2.24 -11.13 30.54
C ALA A 156 3.27 -9.99 30.38
N ALA A 157 4.40 -10.06 31.08
CA ALA A 157 5.48 -9.07 30.97
C ALA A 157 6.12 -9.06 29.57
N GLU A 158 6.37 -10.23 28.97
CA GLU A 158 6.88 -10.35 27.60
C GLU A 158 5.93 -9.73 26.58
N LEU A 159 4.63 -10.05 26.66
CA LEU A 159 3.61 -9.50 25.78
C LEU A 159 3.44 -8.00 25.97
N ALA A 160 3.53 -7.49 27.20
CA ALA A 160 3.46 -6.05 27.47
C ALA A 160 4.61 -5.29 26.80
N ARG A 161 5.84 -5.81 26.88
CA ARG A 161 7.00 -5.21 26.18
C ARG A 161 6.82 -5.23 24.67
N LYS A 162 6.34 -6.35 24.10
CA LYS A 162 6.08 -6.48 22.66
C LYS A 162 4.98 -5.53 22.19
N ALA A 163 3.88 -5.44 22.93
CA ALA A 163 2.76 -4.55 22.62
C ALA A 163 3.19 -3.07 22.65
N ARG A 164 3.96 -2.65 23.66
CA ARG A 164 4.52 -1.29 23.75
C ARG A 164 5.41 -0.97 22.55
N LYS A 165 6.40 -1.84 22.26
CA LYS A 165 7.29 -1.66 21.10
C LYS A 165 6.52 -1.60 19.77
N ALA A 166 5.48 -2.41 19.63
CA ALA A 166 4.63 -2.41 18.44
C ALA A 166 3.84 -1.10 18.31
N LEU A 167 3.33 -0.56 19.41
CA LEU A 167 2.65 0.73 19.44
C LEU A 167 3.60 1.89 19.12
N ASP A 168 4.79 1.91 19.71
CA ASP A 168 5.82 2.93 19.42
C ASP A 168 6.18 2.94 17.93
N THR A 169 6.32 1.76 17.33
CA THR A 169 6.55 1.60 15.88
C THR A 169 5.37 2.13 15.06
N GLN A 170 4.13 1.88 15.50
CA GLN A 170 2.93 2.40 14.84
C GLN A 170 2.90 3.93 14.84
N LEU A 171 3.23 4.56 15.98
CA LEU A 171 3.29 6.01 16.10
C LEU A 171 4.37 6.61 15.20
N ALA A 172 5.58 6.03 15.20
CA ALA A 172 6.66 6.46 14.31
C ALA A 172 6.28 6.34 12.82
N LEU A 173 5.60 5.26 12.43
CA LEU A 173 5.10 5.08 11.06
C LEU A 173 3.99 6.08 10.70
N ALA A 174 3.11 6.42 11.63
CA ALA A 174 2.06 7.43 11.43
C ALA A 174 2.67 8.83 11.20
N GLU A 175 3.66 9.22 12.00
CA GLU A 175 4.41 10.46 11.79
C GLU A 175 5.16 10.46 10.45
N ARG A 176 5.79 9.33 10.08
CA ARG A 176 6.44 9.20 8.77
C ARG A 176 5.43 9.30 7.62
N GLN A 177 4.26 8.70 7.76
CA GLN A 177 3.20 8.77 6.75
C GLN A 177 2.74 10.22 6.53
N LYS A 178 2.56 10.99 7.62
CA LYS A 178 2.23 12.42 7.55
C LYS A 178 3.30 13.21 6.79
N LYS A 179 4.58 13.03 7.14
CA LYS A 179 5.70 13.67 6.43
C LYS A 179 5.74 13.32 4.93
N ASN A 180 5.52 12.05 4.59
CA ASN A 180 5.50 11.61 3.20
C ASN A 180 4.31 12.21 2.44
N ARG A 181 3.13 12.32 3.06
CA ARG A 181 1.96 12.98 2.47
C ARG A 181 2.24 14.44 2.17
N ASP A 182 2.81 15.15 3.15
CA ASP A 182 3.13 16.57 3.00
C ASP A 182 4.18 16.76 1.88
N ALA A 183 5.14 15.83 1.75
CA ALA A 183 6.08 15.81 0.62
C ALA A 183 5.37 15.60 -0.74
N VAL A 184 4.39 14.70 -0.84
CA VAL A 184 3.58 14.54 -2.06
C VAL A 184 2.88 15.85 -2.43
N HIS A 185 2.22 16.49 -1.46
CA HIS A 185 1.56 17.78 -1.69
C HIS A 185 2.53 18.86 -2.15
N GLN A 186 3.72 18.96 -1.55
CA GLN A 186 4.74 19.92 -1.96
C GLN A 186 5.21 19.68 -3.41
N ARG A 187 5.43 18.43 -3.81
CA ARG A 187 5.84 18.11 -5.20
C ARG A 187 4.73 18.39 -6.21
N LEU A 188 3.47 18.08 -5.86
CA LEU A 188 2.32 18.40 -6.70
C LEU A 188 2.08 19.90 -6.81
N LYS A 189 2.31 20.68 -5.74
CA LYS A 189 2.25 22.14 -5.78
C LYS A 189 3.23 22.71 -6.82
N GLY A 190 4.45 22.18 -6.90
CA GLY A 190 5.41 22.60 -7.93
C GLY A 190 4.94 22.31 -9.36
N VAL A 191 4.20 21.21 -9.57
CA VAL A 191 3.55 20.92 -10.87
C VAL A 191 2.44 21.94 -11.14
N GLU A 192 1.59 22.22 -10.16
CA GLU A 192 0.49 23.18 -10.28
C GLU A 192 1.00 24.60 -10.58
N GLU A 193 2.06 25.04 -9.89
CA GLU A 193 2.72 26.33 -10.11
C GLU A 193 3.31 26.42 -11.53
N LEU A 194 3.99 25.36 -11.99
CA LEU A 194 4.51 25.33 -13.36
C LEU A 194 3.36 25.40 -14.37
N LEU A 195 2.31 24.58 -14.21
CA LEU A 195 1.17 24.57 -15.13
C LEU A 195 0.41 25.90 -15.14
N ALA A 196 0.26 26.55 -13.98
CA ALA A 196 -0.40 27.84 -13.86
C ALA A 196 0.40 28.99 -14.51
N SER A 197 1.72 28.84 -14.62
CA SER A 197 2.59 29.83 -15.28
C SER A 197 2.55 29.77 -16.82
N LEU A 198 1.94 28.73 -17.40
CA LEU A 198 1.95 28.48 -18.84
C LEU A 198 0.69 29.02 -19.54
N THR A 199 0.86 29.54 -20.76
CA THR A 199 -0.25 29.93 -21.62
C THR A 199 -0.92 28.72 -22.29
N ALA A 200 -2.15 28.89 -22.79
CA ALA A 200 -2.85 27.83 -23.52
C ALA A 200 -2.08 27.35 -24.77
N GLU A 201 -1.37 28.26 -25.45
CA GLU A 201 -0.50 27.93 -26.59
C GLU A 201 0.69 27.08 -26.15
N GLN A 202 1.35 27.44 -25.04
CA GLN A 202 2.45 26.67 -24.48
C GLN A 202 2.00 25.27 -24.04
N LEU A 203 0.84 25.16 -23.38
CA LEU A 203 0.26 23.87 -22.98
C LEU A 203 -0.04 22.97 -24.18
N THR A 204 -0.58 23.55 -25.26
CA THR A 204 -0.85 22.82 -26.51
C THR A 204 0.45 22.37 -27.17
N ALA A 205 1.45 23.25 -27.25
CA ALA A 205 2.76 22.93 -27.80
C ALA A 205 3.48 21.82 -27.00
N LEU A 206 3.37 21.83 -25.66
CA LEU A 206 3.89 20.79 -24.79
C LEU A 206 3.21 19.44 -25.01
N ALA A 207 1.87 19.42 -25.12
CA ALA A 207 1.12 18.19 -25.36
C ALA A 207 1.49 17.56 -26.73
N GLU A 208 1.63 18.38 -27.77
CA GLU A 208 2.05 17.90 -29.09
C GLU A 208 3.52 17.42 -29.10
N LEU A 209 4.40 18.10 -28.35
CA LEU A 209 5.79 17.65 -28.20
C LEU A 209 5.86 16.30 -27.46
N GLU A 210 5.16 16.15 -26.32
CA GLU A 210 5.10 14.90 -25.56
C GLU A 210 4.58 13.73 -26.41
N LYS A 211 3.58 13.99 -27.25
CA LYS A 211 3.03 13.01 -28.20
C LYS A 211 4.03 12.63 -29.29
N LYS A 212 4.74 13.61 -29.87
CA LYS A 212 5.79 13.37 -30.87
C LYS A 212 6.95 12.56 -30.29
N ASP A 213 7.42 12.92 -29.10
CA ASP A 213 8.50 12.23 -28.40
C ASP A 213 8.12 10.80 -28.04
N THR A 214 6.89 10.60 -27.54
CA THR A 214 6.33 9.26 -27.28
C THR A 214 6.28 8.42 -28.55
N ALA A 215 5.83 8.98 -29.67
CA ALA A 215 5.76 8.27 -30.94
C ALA A 215 7.16 7.90 -31.47
N LYS A 216 8.14 8.80 -31.32
CA LYS A 216 9.55 8.55 -31.65
C LYS A 216 10.13 7.43 -30.78
N ALA A 217 9.95 7.52 -29.47
CA ALA A 217 10.40 6.52 -28.51
C ALA A 217 9.76 5.15 -28.79
N GLN A 218 8.47 5.10 -29.10
CA GLN A 218 7.77 3.87 -29.46
C GLN A 218 8.34 3.25 -30.73
N ARG A 219 8.58 4.03 -31.80
CA ARG A 219 9.19 3.49 -33.02
C ARG A 219 10.58 2.93 -32.77
N ALA A 220 11.42 3.64 -32.02
CA ALA A 220 12.75 3.17 -31.65
C ALA A 220 12.69 1.90 -30.79
N PHE A 221 11.77 1.84 -29.83
CA PHE A 221 11.57 0.67 -28.97
C PHE A 221 11.08 -0.57 -29.73
N LEU A 222 10.21 -0.39 -30.73
CA LEU A 222 9.76 -1.50 -31.58
C LEU A 222 10.88 -1.96 -32.53
N ALA A 223 11.66 -1.03 -33.08
CA ALA A 223 12.77 -1.33 -33.98
C ALA A 223 13.95 -2.04 -33.30
N SER A 224 14.10 -1.92 -31.97
CA SER A 224 15.18 -2.58 -31.22
C SER A 224 15.01 -4.10 -31.08
N GLY A 225 13.90 -4.67 -31.53
CA GLY A 225 13.57 -6.08 -31.33
C GLY A 225 13.14 -6.42 -29.90
N ALA A 226 12.94 -5.42 -29.03
CA ALA A 226 12.54 -5.63 -27.63
C ALA A 226 11.21 -6.39 -27.48
N LEU A 227 10.36 -6.43 -28.51
CA LEU A 227 9.08 -7.17 -28.54
C LEU A 227 9.06 -8.27 -29.61
N ALA A 228 10.19 -8.92 -29.90
CA ALA A 228 10.31 -9.92 -30.97
C ALA A 228 9.28 -11.07 -30.92
N HIS A 229 8.67 -11.35 -29.76
CA HIS A 229 7.66 -12.41 -29.58
C HIS A 229 6.36 -11.90 -28.94
N ASP A 230 5.73 -10.88 -29.52
CA ASP A 230 4.52 -10.25 -28.95
C ASP A 230 3.18 -10.96 -29.29
N ASP A 231 3.23 -12.14 -29.92
CA ASP A 231 2.04 -12.89 -30.36
C ASP A 231 1.48 -13.85 -29.30
N HIS A 232 1.99 -13.77 -28.06
CA HIS A 232 1.53 -14.60 -26.96
C HIS A 232 0.09 -14.29 -26.57
N LYS A 233 -0.76 -15.33 -26.50
CA LYS A 233 -2.12 -15.22 -25.96
C LYS A 233 -2.08 -15.04 -24.43
N PRO A 234 -2.93 -14.17 -23.84
CA PRO A 234 -3.03 -14.05 -22.38
C PRO A 234 -3.51 -15.37 -21.75
N SER A 235 -3.02 -15.68 -20.55
CA SER A 235 -3.66 -16.69 -19.70
C SER A 235 -5.08 -16.25 -19.31
N ARG A 236 -5.87 -17.17 -18.75
CA ARG A 236 -7.24 -16.87 -18.31
C ARG A 236 -7.25 -15.75 -17.26
N GLU A 237 -6.30 -15.78 -16.34
CA GLU A 237 -6.12 -14.80 -15.27
C GLU A 237 -5.64 -13.47 -15.83
N SER A 238 -4.63 -13.47 -16.70
CA SER A 238 -4.17 -12.26 -17.39
C SER A 238 -5.31 -11.59 -18.16
N ALA A 239 -6.13 -12.37 -18.87
CA ALA A 239 -7.30 -11.85 -19.58
C ALA A 239 -8.33 -11.23 -18.62
N ARG A 240 -8.52 -11.80 -17.41
CA ARG A 240 -9.39 -11.22 -16.37
C ARG A 240 -8.83 -9.93 -15.80
N ALA A 241 -7.51 -9.86 -15.57
CA ALA A 241 -6.83 -8.65 -15.10
C ALA A 241 -6.95 -7.52 -16.14
N ILE A 242 -6.64 -7.83 -17.40
CA ILE A 242 -6.79 -6.89 -18.52
C ILE A 242 -8.23 -6.39 -18.64
N ARG A 243 -9.22 -7.28 -18.59
CA ARG A 243 -10.64 -6.87 -18.63
C ARG A 243 -10.99 -5.96 -17.47
N TYR A 244 -10.48 -6.23 -16.26
CA TYR A 244 -10.69 -5.34 -15.13
C TYR A 244 -10.09 -3.96 -15.38
N ALA A 245 -8.82 -3.88 -15.80
CA ALA A 245 -8.14 -2.61 -16.03
C ALA A 245 -8.81 -1.79 -17.16
N LYS A 246 -9.22 -2.45 -18.25
CA LYS A 246 -9.95 -1.79 -19.35
C LYS A 246 -11.29 -1.17 -18.90
N ARG A 247 -12.00 -1.78 -17.95
CA ARG A 247 -13.23 -1.18 -17.38
C ARG A 247 -12.96 0.09 -16.55
N GLN A 248 -11.71 0.40 -16.23
CA GLN A 248 -11.35 1.58 -15.47
C GLN A 248 -10.93 2.75 -16.37
N LEU A 249 -10.83 2.56 -17.69
CA LEU A 249 -10.48 3.62 -18.63
C LEU A 249 -11.38 4.85 -18.43
N GLY A 250 -10.77 6.04 -18.48
CA GLY A 250 -11.46 7.32 -18.27
C GLY A 250 -11.62 7.74 -16.80
N LYS A 251 -11.40 6.84 -15.83
CA LYS A 251 -11.43 7.24 -14.40
C LYS A 251 -10.22 8.11 -14.06
N PRO A 252 -10.35 9.07 -13.12
CA PRO A 252 -9.25 9.96 -12.76
C PRO A 252 -8.13 9.20 -12.03
N TYR A 253 -6.89 9.64 -12.26
CA TYR A 253 -5.77 9.31 -11.40
C TYR A 253 -5.94 9.99 -10.04
N LYS A 254 -5.62 9.27 -8.96
CA LYS A 254 -5.48 9.86 -7.63
C LYS A 254 -4.39 9.10 -6.87
N TRP A 255 -3.34 9.80 -6.44
CA TRP A 255 -2.24 9.20 -5.68
C TRP A 255 -2.78 8.48 -4.43
N GLY A 256 -2.25 7.29 -4.15
CA GLY A 256 -2.72 6.41 -3.07
C GLY A 256 -4.04 5.68 -3.35
N ALA A 257 -4.74 5.95 -4.47
CA ALA A 257 -6.06 5.39 -4.70
C ALA A 257 -6.05 3.95 -5.25
N GLU A 258 -7.02 3.18 -4.78
CA GLU A 258 -7.17 1.74 -5.03
C GLU A 258 -8.57 1.39 -5.59
N GLY A 259 -9.30 2.37 -6.11
CA GLY A 259 -10.67 2.21 -6.62
C GLY A 259 -11.79 2.41 -5.59
N PRO A 260 -13.06 2.26 -6.00
CA PRO A 260 -13.49 2.03 -7.39
C PRO A 260 -13.60 3.31 -8.23
N LYS A 261 -13.54 4.50 -7.61
CA LYS A 261 -13.76 5.79 -8.31
C LYS A 261 -12.50 6.33 -9.00
N SER A 262 -11.32 6.04 -8.47
CA SER A 262 -10.02 6.53 -8.95
C SER A 262 -8.92 5.53 -8.60
N TYR A 263 -7.80 5.57 -9.31
CA TYR A 263 -6.66 4.67 -9.07
C TYR A 263 -5.34 5.44 -9.21
N ASP A 264 -4.29 5.01 -8.52
CA ASP A 264 -2.90 5.30 -8.93
C ASP A 264 -2.33 4.15 -9.78
N CYS A 265 -1.07 4.26 -10.20
CA CYS A 265 -0.46 3.32 -11.13
C CYS A 265 -0.43 1.88 -10.57
N SER A 266 0.14 1.72 -9.38
CA SER A 266 0.31 0.45 -8.68
C SER A 266 -0.99 -0.07 -8.04
N GLY A 267 -1.93 0.82 -7.73
CA GLY A 267 -3.29 0.52 -7.29
C GLY A 267 -4.14 -0.07 -8.41
N LEU A 268 -4.03 0.44 -9.64
CA LEU A 268 -4.71 -0.14 -10.80
C LEU A 268 -4.23 -1.57 -11.07
N THR A 269 -2.91 -1.79 -11.10
CA THR A 269 -2.34 -3.12 -11.38
C THR A 269 -2.66 -4.12 -10.26
N SER A 270 -2.52 -3.71 -9.00
CA SER A 270 -2.79 -4.55 -7.84
C SER A 270 -4.26 -4.98 -7.76
N LYS A 271 -5.20 -4.07 -8.03
CA LYS A 271 -6.63 -4.42 -8.07
C LYS A 271 -7.00 -5.26 -9.29
N ALA A 272 -6.40 -5.01 -10.45
CA ALA A 272 -6.65 -5.82 -11.65
C ALA A 272 -6.26 -7.28 -11.40
N TRP A 273 -5.08 -7.51 -10.84
CA TRP A 273 -4.62 -8.86 -10.53
C TRP A 273 -5.34 -9.49 -9.33
N ALA A 274 -5.67 -8.71 -8.29
CA ALA A 274 -6.50 -9.19 -7.19
C ALA A 274 -7.87 -9.67 -7.69
N HIS A 275 -8.51 -8.92 -8.59
CA HIS A 275 -9.74 -9.34 -9.25
C HIS A 275 -9.51 -10.62 -10.09
N ALA A 276 -8.37 -10.75 -10.74
CA ALA A 276 -7.97 -11.96 -11.47
C ALA A 276 -7.64 -13.17 -10.57
N GLY A 277 -7.62 -13.02 -9.25
CA GLY A 277 -7.38 -14.10 -8.29
C GLY A 277 -5.94 -14.20 -7.76
N THR A 278 -5.04 -13.33 -8.23
CA THR A 278 -3.65 -13.26 -7.76
C THR A 278 -3.41 -11.93 -7.07
N ARG A 279 -3.15 -11.95 -5.76
CA ARG A 279 -2.74 -10.74 -5.05
C ARG A 279 -1.28 -10.45 -5.34
N ILE A 280 -1.01 -9.24 -5.80
CA ILE A 280 0.34 -8.69 -5.96
C ILE A 280 0.57 -7.55 -4.96
N PRO A 281 1.83 -7.14 -4.72
CA PRO A 281 2.11 -6.03 -3.81
C PRO A 281 1.44 -4.71 -4.24
N ARG A 282 1.19 -3.83 -3.27
CA ARG A 282 0.47 -2.56 -3.47
C ARG A 282 1.30 -1.50 -4.20
N THR A 283 2.61 -1.47 -4.00
CA THR A 283 3.51 -0.45 -4.55
C THR A 283 4.26 -0.97 -5.77
N SER A 284 4.64 -0.07 -6.68
CA SER A 284 5.39 -0.44 -7.88
C SER A 284 6.78 -1.01 -7.54
N GLN A 285 7.45 -0.50 -6.51
CA GLN A 285 8.74 -1.02 -6.07
C GLN A 285 8.62 -2.43 -5.51
N GLU A 286 7.58 -2.73 -4.72
CA GLU A 286 7.39 -4.09 -4.22
C GLU A 286 6.97 -5.04 -5.34
N GLN A 287 6.19 -4.58 -6.33
CA GLN A 287 5.86 -5.36 -7.52
C GLN A 287 7.15 -5.71 -8.29
N TRP A 288 8.05 -4.74 -8.50
CA TRP A 288 9.36 -4.98 -9.13
C TRP A 288 10.26 -5.93 -8.32
N ALA A 289 10.29 -5.76 -7.00
CA ALA A 289 11.19 -6.51 -6.13
C ALA A 289 10.73 -7.95 -5.86
N LYS A 290 9.43 -8.22 -5.84
CA LYS A 290 8.86 -9.50 -5.37
C LYS A 290 8.27 -10.36 -6.47
N LEU A 291 7.92 -9.80 -7.63
CA LEU A 291 7.38 -10.58 -8.74
C LEU A 291 8.49 -11.11 -9.64
N LYS A 292 8.20 -12.19 -10.37
CA LYS A 292 9.17 -12.81 -11.29
C LYS A 292 9.51 -11.83 -12.40
N ARG A 293 10.79 -11.47 -12.53
CA ARG A 293 11.29 -10.67 -13.66
C ARG A 293 11.18 -11.45 -14.95
N VAL A 294 10.79 -10.78 -16.02
CA VAL A 294 10.71 -11.35 -17.37
C VAL A 294 11.46 -10.47 -18.35
N PRO A 295 12.24 -11.05 -19.28
CA PRO A 295 12.84 -10.31 -20.39
C PRO A 295 11.75 -9.62 -21.21
N LEU A 296 12.05 -8.45 -21.77
CA LEU A 296 11.09 -7.73 -22.63
C LEU A 296 10.73 -8.53 -23.88
N THR A 297 11.65 -9.35 -24.39
CA THR A 297 11.41 -10.26 -25.52
C THR A 297 10.40 -11.37 -25.22
N GLU A 298 10.11 -11.64 -23.94
CA GLU A 298 9.15 -12.64 -23.48
C GLU A 298 7.86 -12.03 -22.93
N LEU A 299 7.62 -10.74 -23.17
CA LEU A 299 6.45 -10.05 -22.63
C LEU A 299 5.15 -10.68 -23.14
N ARG A 300 4.20 -10.85 -22.23
CA ARG A 300 2.88 -11.41 -22.52
C ARG A 300 1.79 -10.48 -22.02
N PRO A 301 0.64 -10.38 -22.72
CA PRO A 301 -0.50 -9.64 -22.20
C PRO A 301 -0.85 -10.10 -20.77
N GLY A 302 -0.88 -9.14 -19.85
CA GLY A 302 -1.06 -9.34 -18.41
C GLY A 302 0.20 -9.07 -17.58
N ASP A 303 1.40 -9.15 -18.18
CA ASP A 303 2.63 -8.77 -17.50
C ASP A 303 2.59 -7.29 -17.10
N LEU A 304 3.38 -6.92 -16.09
CA LEU A 304 3.51 -5.56 -15.63
C LEU A 304 4.79 -4.96 -16.19
N VAL A 305 4.68 -3.79 -16.80
CA VAL A 305 5.81 -2.99 -17.28
C VAL A 305 6.14 -1.98 -16.21
N VAL A 306 7.38 -2.01 -15.73
CA VAL A 306 7.89 -1.12 -14.68
C VAL A 306 8.76 -0.05 -15.33
N TYR A 307 8.63 1.18 -14.86
CA TYR A 307 9.27 2.36 -15.43
C TYR A 307 10.16 3.07 -14.42
N PHE A 308 11.17 3.77 -14.96
CA PHE A 308 12.18 4.54 -14.24
C PHE A 308 13.13 3.68 -13.37
N PRO A 309 14.39 4.09 -13.14
CA PRO A 309 15.36 3.31 -12.36
C PRO A 309 14.88 2.92 -10.95
N ASP A 310 14.14 3.80 -10.29
CA ASP A 310 13.61 3.59 -8.93
C ASP A 310 12.27 2.83 -8.90
N ALA A 311 11.83 2.27 -10.04
CA ALA A 311 10.57 1.56 -10.20
C ALA A 311 9.36 2.38 -9.69
N THR A 312 9.32 3.68 -9.98
CA THR A 312 8.30 4.60 -9.44
C THR A 312 6.97 4.53 -10.17
N HIS A 313 6.90 3.88 -11.34
CA HIS A 313 5.65 3.76 -12.09
C HIS A 313 5.49 2.37 -12.68
N VAL A 314 4.25 1.93 -12.83
CA VAL A 314 3.92 0.60 -13.35
C VAL A 314 2.65 0.62 -14.20
N ALA A 315 2.63 -0.18 -15.26
CA ALA A 315 1.49 -0.35 -16.14
C ALA A 315 1.21 -1.83 -16.45
N LEU A 316 -0.03 -2.14 -16.85
CA LEU A 316 -0.42 -3.49 -17.25
C LEU A 316 -0.32 -3.65 -18.77
N TYR A 317 0.46 -4.62 -19.23
CA TYR A 317 0.66 -4.88 -20.66
C TYR A 317 -0.56 -5.50 -21.32
N LEU A 318 -0.90 -4.99 -22.51
CA LEU A 318 -2.06 -5.42 -23.29
C LEU A 318 -1.67 -6.27 -24.51
N GLY A 319 -0.38 -6.37 -24.84
CA GLY A 319 0.08 -6.84 -26.14
C GLY A 319 0.26 -5.69 -27.14
N LYS A 320 0.97 -5.98 -28.24
CA LYS A 320 1.16 -5.09 -29.39
C LYS A 320 1.81 -3.76 -29.03
N GLY A 321 2.77 -3.79 -28.10
CA GLY A 321 3.46 -2.61 -27.60
C GLY A 321 2.56 -1.60 -26.87
N LYS A 322 1.43 -2.03 -26.31
CA LYS A 322 0.48 -1.17 -25.58
C LYS A 322 0.34 -1.58 -24.13
N VAL A 323 0.12 -0.60 -23.26
CA VAL A 323 -0.15 -0.76 -21.83
C VAL A 323 -1.42 -0.02 -21.44
N VAL A 324 -2.09 -0.47 -20.37
CA VAL A 324 -3.08 0.34 -19.64
C VAL A 324 -2.46 0.85 -18.35
N GLN A 325 -2.60 2.15 -18.10
CA GLN A 325 -1.98 2.82 -16.95
C GLN A 325 -2.88 3.91 -16.37
N ALA A 326 -2.65 4.23 -15.09
CA ALA A 326 -3.08 5.47 -14.46
C ALA A 326 -1.83 6.40 -14.44
N PRO A 327 -1.73 7.42 -15.32
CA PRO A 327 -0.44 8.05 -15.62
C PRO A 327 0.13 8.95 -14.51
N ARG A 328 -0.65 9.93 -14.05
CA ARG A 328 -0.26 10.96 -13.09
C ARG A 328 -1.44 11.84 -12.70
N THR A 329 -1.29 12.64 -11.64
CA THR A 329 -2.28 13.65 -11.22
C THR A 329 -2.68 14.58 -12.38
N GLY A 330 -3.98 14.81 -12.53
CA GLY A 330 -4.56 15.58 -13.63
C GLY A 330 -4.93 14.75 -14.85
N GLU A 331 -4.46 13.50 -14.94
CA GLU A 331 -4.77 12.60 -16.04
C GLU A 331 -5.79 11.51 -15.66
N LYS A 332 -6.31 10.85 -16.70
CA LYS A 332 -7.24 9.73 -16.60
C LYS A 332 -6.56 8.43 -16.99
N ILE A 333 -7.09 7.33 -16.49
CA ILE A 333 -6.66 5.98 -16.87
C ILE A 333 -6.84 5.83 -18.38
N LYS A 334 -5.76 5.47 -19.07
CA LYS A 334 -5.71 5.43 -20.54
C LYS A 334 -4.88 4.26 -21.03
N ILE A 335 -5.05 3.93 -22.31
CA ILE A 335 -4.13 3.05 -23.03
C ILE A 335 -3.01 3.93 -23.56
N SER A 336 -1.76 3.47 -23.44
CA SER A 336 -0.59 4.20 -23.91
C SER A 336 0.39 3.27 -24.62
N PRO A 337 1.22 3.81 -25.52
CA PRO A 337 2.42 3.11 -25.98
C PRO A 337 3.27 2.62 -24.80
N ILE A 338 3.86 1.43 -24.91
CA ILE A 338 4.74 0.89 -23.86
C ILE A 338 5.91 1.83 -23.59
N ALA A 339 6.41 2.53 -24.61
CA ALA A 339 7.52 3.47 -24.52
C ALA A 339 7.11 4.90 -24.11
N SER A 340 5.90 5.11 -23.55
CA SER A 340 5.49 6.43 -23.03
C SER A 340 6.36 6.94 -21.87
N ASN A 341 7.09 6.07 -21.20
CA ASN A 341 8.07 6.39 -20.18
C ASN A 341 9.31 5.50 -20.36
N PRO A 342 10.48 5.88 -19.81
CA PRO A 342 11.66 5.01 -19.79
C PRO A 342 11.39 3.68 -19.09
N VAL A 343 11.43 2.58 -19.85
CA VAL A 343 11.16 1.22 -19.36
C VAL A 343 12.35 0.76 -18.52
N LEU A 344 12.09 0.35 -17.27
CA LEU A 344 13.07 -0.33 -16.42
C LEU A 344 13.12 -1.83 -16.74
N GLY A 345 11.95 -2.44 -16.94
CA GLY A 345 11.82 -3.86 -17.22
C GLY A 345 10.39 -4.34 -17.07
N ALA A 346 10.21 -5.65 -17.02
CA ALA A 346 8.90 -6.27 -16.86
C ALA A 346 8.90 -7.36 -15.79
N VAL A 347 7.75 -7.54 -15.14
CA VAL A 347 7.50 -8.61 -14.18
C VAL A 347 6.20 -9.33 -14.49
N ARG A 348 6.17 -10.63 -14.22
CA ARG A 348 5.01 -11.50 -14.43
C ARG A 348 4.41 -11.89 -13.09
N PRO A 349 3.16 -11.48 -12.80
CA PRO A 349 2.41 -12.02 -11.68
C PRO A 349 2.18 -13.52 -11.86
N GLU A 350 2.63 -14.31 -10.89
CA GLU A 350 2.47 -15.77 -10.96
C GLU A 350 1.00 -16.15 -10.72
N VAL A 351 0.42 -16.85 -11.69
CA VAL A 351 -0.84 -17.55 -11.52
C VAL A 351 -0.54 -18.81 -10.71
N ARG A 352 -0.94 -18.86 -9.45
CA ARG A 352 -0.86 -20.12 -8.70
C ARG A 352 -1.71 -21.15 -9.44
N PRO A 353 -1.16 -22.31 -9.84
CA PRO A 353 -2.00 -23.38 -10.35
C PRO A 353 -3.00 -23.73 -9.24
N ARG A 354 -4.30 -23.78 -9.59
CA ARG A 354 -5.31 -24.35 -8.69
C ARG A 354 -4.82 -25.75 -8.33
N LYS A 355 -4.61 -26.04 -7.04
CA LYS A 355 -4.44 -27.42 -6.58
C LYS A 355 -5.60 -28.23 -7.18
N PRO A 356 -5.38 -29.43 -7.75
CA PRO A 356 -6.47 -30.28 -8.18
C PRO A 356 -7.43 -30.41 -7.01
N GLN A 357 -8.69 -30.06 -7.21
CA GLN A 357 -9.74 -30.47 -6.28
C GLN A 357 -9.63 -31.99 -6.25
N ARG A 358 -9.29 -32.57 -5.09
CA ARG A 358 -9.52 -33.99 -4.88
C ARG A 358 -11.03 -34.15 -4.98
N ASP A 359 -11.50 -34.58 -6.13
CA ASP A 359 -12.84 -35.09 -6.30
C ASP A 359 -12.98 -36.23 -5.30
N THR A 360 -13.64 -35.94 -4.20
CA THR A 360 -14.07 -36.96 -3.26
C THR A 360 -15.12 -37.75 -4.02
N PRO A 361 -14.95 -39.07 -4.20
CA PRO A 361 -15.98 -39.86 -4.87
C PRO A 361 -17.27 -39.72 -4.07
N ARG A 362 -18.30 -39.18 -4.73
CA ARG A 362 -19.67 -39.17 -4.21
C ARG A 362 -20.02 -40.62 -3.93
N SER A 363 -20.12 -41.01 -2.66
CA SER A 363 -20.53 -42.36 -2.32
C SER A 363 -21.95 -42.55 -2.84
N SER A 364 -22.10 -43.51 -3.75
CA SER A 364 -23.38 -43.97 -4.25
C SER A 364 -24.08 -44.67 -3.08
N ARG A 365 -25.02 -43.96 -2.44
CA ARG A 365 -26.00 -44.60 -1.56
C ARG A 365 -26.86 -45.54 -2.40
N ALA A 366 -26.51 -46.82 -2.36
CA ALA A 366 -27.30 -47.91 -2.89
C ALA A 366 -28.72 -47.85 -2.32
N HIS A 367 -29.71 -47.72 -3.22
CA HIS A 367 -31.11 -47.96 -2.92
C HIS A 367 -31.29 -49.44 -2.57
N LYS A 368 -31.46 -49.75 -1.29
CA LYS A 368 -32.02 -51.04 -0.86
C LYS A 368 -33.52 -51.00 -1.16
N ARG A 369 -33.91 -51.51 -2.34
CA ARG A 369 -35.31 -51.86 -2.64
C ARG A 369 -35.70 -53.04 -1.74
N SER A 370 -36.65 -52.80 -0.84
CA SER A 370 -37.40 -53.84 -0.14
C SER A 370 -38.48 -54.34 -1.09
N SER A 371 -38.35 -55.59 -1.56
CA SER A 371 -39.43 -56.31 -2.25
C SER A 371 -39.78 -57.55 -1.44
N ARG A 372 -41.03 -57.54 -0.95
CA ARG A 372 -41.85 -58.66 -0.45
C ARG A 372 -41.58 -59.99 -1.18
N SER A 373 -41.42 -61.07 -0.43
CA SER A 373 -42.00 -62.39 -0.72
C SER A 373 -42.82 -62.77 0.53
N GLN A 374 -44.15 -62.83 0.45
CA GLN A 374 -44.91 -64.07 0.21
C GLN A 374 -44.41 -65.23 1.09
N GLN A 375 -45.13 -65.42 2.19
CA GLN A 375 -45.20 -66.67 2.95
C GLN A 375 -46.24 -67.56 2.29
N ASP A 376 -45.79 -68.73 1.83
CA ASP A 376 -46.61 -69.93 1.80
C ASP A 376 -46.52 -70.59 3.17
N ARG A 377 -47.67 -70.70 3.84
CA ARG A 377 -48.17 -71.78 4.74
C ARG A 377 -49.12 -71.24 5.80
#